data_AF-A0A8C1NRH6-F1
#
_entry.id   AF-A0A8C1NRH6-F1
#
_cell.length_a   1.000
_cell.length_b   1.000
_cell.length_c   1.000
_cell.angle_alpha   90.00
_cell.angle_beta   90.00
_cell.angle_gamma   90.00
#
_symmetry.space_group_name_H-M   'P 1'
#
loop_
_entity.id
_entity.type
_entity.pdbx_description
1 polymer ?
#
loop_
_entity_poly.entity_id
_entity_poly.type
_entity_poly.pdbx_seq_one_letter_code
_entity_poly.pdbx_strand_id
1 'polypeptide(L)'
;MAQTSLLQGKRFYCREWVFHKIQHCLQEKTSNLSAPGTTEPLNPVSGAGKGGSWGVLLVGGPGSGKTALCTELLWPSSVHGVHRGLHQHCLGFHFCRAEDSDTLCVSGLVRGLVSQIRRSGLVPEYEEKVREPAVQSALQPGEIERNPAETFKRCVLLPLLGCKAPSQALFVLVDSVDEGCLTGDRDQRSANIAELLAAHHELFPPWLLLVCSARRQNKHITKLFTVVVCVCV
;
A
#
# COMPACT_ATOMS: atom_id res chain seq x y z
N MET A 1 -6.05 14.26 -9.46
CA MET A 1 -7.19 13.60 -8.77
C MET A 1 -6.79 12.15 -8.56
N ALA A 2 -7.06 11.54 -7.40
CA ALA A 2 -6.76 10.11 -7.22
C ALA A 2 -7.64 9.33 -8.20
N GLN A 3 -7.03 8.53 -9.07
CA GLN A 3 -7.80 7.73 -10.03
C GLN A 3 -8.61 6.69 -9.24
N THR A 4 -9.93 6.84 -9.27
CA THR A 4 -10.84 5.88 -8.64
C THR A 4 -11.01 4.66 -9.52
N SER A 5 -11.50 3.57 -8.92
CA SER A 5 -11.81 2.36 -9.68
C SER A 5 -13.01 2.56 -10.60
N LEU A 6 -12.93 2.03 -11.83
CA LEU A 6 -14.07 1.97 -12.76
C LEU A 6 -15.23 1.10 -12.24
N LEU A 7 -14.96 0.27 -11.22
CA LEU A 7 -15.95 -0.61 -10.61
C LEU A 7 -16.64 0.03 -9.40
N GLN A 8 -16.31 1.29 -9.05
CA GLN A 8 -16.93 1.95 -7.91
C GLN A 8 -18.46 2.02 -8.07
N GLY A 9 -19.18 1.65 -7.01
CA GLY A 9 -20.64 1.60 -7.00
C GLY A 9 -21.26 0.41 -7.75
N LYS A 10 -20.44 -0.46 -8.37
CA LYS A 10 -20.93 -1.73 -8.90
C LYS A 10 -21.12 -2.72 -7.76
N ARG A 11 -22.08 -3.63 -7.92
CA ARG A 11 -22.34 -4.67 -6.92
C ARG A 11 -21.19 -5.67 -6.88
N PHE A 12 -20.73 -5.98 -5.67
CA PHE A 12 -19.76 -7.04 -5.40
C PHE A 12 -20.47 -8.26 -4.83
N TYR A 13 -20.07 -9.45 -5.29
CA TYR A 13 -20.65 -10.72 -4.86
C TYR A 13 -19.55 -11.75 -4.63
N CYS A 14 -19.77 -12.60 -3.63
CA CYS A 14 -18.89 -13.71 -3.30
C CYS A 14 -17.51 -13.21 -2.80
N ARG A 15 -16.68 -14.11 -2.28
CA ARG A 15 -15.30 -13.81 -1.79
C ARG A 15 -15.24 -12.96 -0.51
N GLU A 16 -16.33 -12.87 0.25
CA GLU A 16 -16.40 -12.14 1.52
C GLU A 16 -15.39 -12.66 2.56
N TRP A 17 -15.02 -13.94 2.45
CA TRP A 17 -13.98 -14.57 3.26
C TRP A 17 -12.61 -13.89 3.13
N VAL A 18 -12.31 -13.23 2.01
CA VAL A 18 -11.05 -12.49 1.82
C VAL A 18 -11.01 -11.29 2.75
N PHE A 19 -12.12 -10.58 2.92
CA PHE A 19 -12.20 -9.46 3.86
C PHE A 19 -11.96 -9.92 5.30
N HIS A 20 -12.40 -11.12 5.67
CA HIS A 20 -12.09 -11.70 6.97
C HIS A 20 -10.58 -11.90 7.15
N LYS A 21 -9.85 -12.33 6.12
CA LYS A 21 -8.38 -12.45 6.19
C LYS A 21 -7.69 -11.11 6.34
N ILE A 22 -8.08 -10.11 5.55
CA ILE A 22 -7.52 -8.75 5.65
C ILE A 22 -7.81 -8.15 7.03
N GLN A 23 -9.03 -8.32 7.52
CA GLN A 23 -9.45 -7.89 8.86
C GLN A 23 -8.61 -8.56 9.95
N HIS A 24 -8.35 -9.87 9.84
CA HIS A 24 -7.50 -10.58 10.78
C HIS A 24 -6.07 -10.02 10.80
N CYS A 25 -5.46 -9.78 9.63
CA CYS A 25 -4.12 -9.18 9.55
C CYS A 25 -4.07 -7.79 10.20
N LEU A 26 -5.11 -6.96 10.01
CA LEU A 26 -5.21 -5.65 10.68
C LEU A 26 -5.37 -5.78 12.20
N GLN A 27 -6.17 -6.75 12.66
CA GLN A 27 -6.37 -7.01 14.09
C GLN A 27 -5.09 -7.51 14.78
N GLU A 28 -4.37 -8.44 14.16
CA GLU A 28 -3.06 -8.91 14.64
C GLU A 28 -2.07 -7.75 14.75
N LYS A 29 -1.99 -6.92 13.70
CA LYS A 29 -1.11 -5.75 13.67
C LYS A 29 -1.49 -4.74 14.74
N THR A 30 -2.79 -4.47 14.94
CA THR A 30 -3.29 -3.60 16.00
C THR A 30 -2.94 -4.13 17.40
N SER A 31 -3.11 -5.44 17.61
CA SER A 31 -2.83 -6.09 18.90
C SER A 31 -1.35 -5.97 19.28
N ASN A 32 -0.46 -6.09 18.29
CA ASN A 32 0.99 -5.93 18.47
C ASN A 32 1.40 -4.49 18.83
N LEU A 33 0.61 -3.47 18.48
CA LEU A 33 0.87 -2.07 18.88
C LEU A 33 0.56 -1.82 20.35
N SER A 34 -0.42 -2.55 20.90
CA SER A 34 -0.89 -2.40 22.28
C SER A 34 -0.18 -3.30 23.30
N ALA A 35 0.72 -4.18 22.85
CA ALA A 35 1.43 -5.10 23.74
C ALA A 35 2.36 -4.31 24.71
N PRO A 36 2.17 -4.44 26.03
CA PRO A 36 3.00 -3.74 27.00
C PRO A 36 4.40 -4.35 27.05
N GLY A 37 5.36 -3.71 26.38
CA GLY A 37 6.77 -4.09 26.45
C GLY A 37 7.58 -3.69 25.20
N THR A 38 7.78 -2.40 24.99
CA THR A 38 8.92 -1.81 24.23
C THR A 38 8.80 -0.27 24.24
N THR A 39 8.80 0.32 25.43
CA THR A 39 9.30 1.69 25.60
C THR A 39 10.82 1.61 25.64
N GLU A 40 11.47 1.59 24.48
CA GLU A 40 12.89 1.95 24.37
C GLU A 40 13.06 2.90 23.18
N PRO A 41 13.86 3.97 23.30
CA PRO A 41 14.03 4.97 22.27
C PRO A 41 14.72 4.37 21.03
N LEU A 42 14.31 4.88 19.87
CA LEU A 42 14.76 4.53 18.52
C LEU A 42 16.29 4.38 18.42
N ASN A 43 16.75 3.12 18.32
CA ASN A 43 18.02 2.78 17.68
C ASN A 43 17.71 2.04 16.37
N PRO A 44 18.04 2.59 15.18
CA PRO A 44 17.79 1.95 13.91
C PRO A 44 19.00 1.07 13.56
N VAL A 45 19.20 -0.03 14.27
CA VAL A 45 20.08 -1.09 13.80
C VAL A 45 19.72 -2.40 14.50
N SER A 46 19.49 -3.42 13.68
CA SER A 46 19.35 -4.84 14.05
C SER A 46 18.19 -5.21 14.98
N GLY A 47 17.16 -5.79 14.37
CA GLY A 47 16.15 -6.55 15.10
C GLY A 47 14.99 -6.93 14.21
N ALA A 48 15.16 -7.97 13.39
CA ALA A 48 14.05 -8.74 12.86
C ALA A 48 13.27 -9.34 14.05
N GLY A 49 12.44 -8.53 14.69
CA GLY A 49 11.41 -9.03 15.58
C GLY A 49 10.56 -10.02 14.79
N LYS A 50 10.08 -11.08 15.45
CA LYS A 50 9.06 -12.01 14.94
C LYS A 50 7.77 -11.23 14.64
N GLY A 51 7.80 -10.39 13.62
CA GLY A 51 6.76 -9.46 13.25
C GLY A 51 5.89 -10.11 12.20
N GLY A 52 4.57 -10.06 12.41
CA GLY A 52 3.60 -10.52 11.45
C GLY A 52 3.83 -9.93 10.05
N SER A 53 3.24 -10.57 9.06
CA SER A 53 3.39 -10.22 7.66
C SER A 53 3.22 -8.71 7.38
N TRP A 54 4.12 -8.12 6.60
CA TRP A 54 4.09 -6.69 6.25
C TRP A 54 3.00 -6.34 5.23
N GLY A 55 2.34 -7.35 4.65
CA GLY A 55 1.29 -7.12 3.67
C GLY A 55 0.44 -8.34 3.34
N VAL A 56 -0.52 -8.13 2.44
CA VAL A 56 -1.38 -9.13 1.83
C VAL A 56 -1.24 -9.00 0.31
N LEU A 57 -0.96 -10.09 -0.39
CA LEU A 57 -0.96 -10.11 -1.86
C LEU A 57 -2.13 -10.95 -2.37
N LEU A 58 -3.06 -10.29 -3.04
CA LEU A 58 -4.20 -10.90 -3.72
C LEU A 58 -3.73 -11.41 -5.09
N VAL A 59 -3.68 -12.73 -5.27
CA VAL A 59 -3.27 -13.36 -6.54
C VAL A 59 -4.44 -14.08 -7.20
N GLY A 60 -4.54 -13.98 -8.51
CA GLY A 60 -5.63 -14.62 -9.26
C GLY A 60 -5.48 -14.43 -10.75
N GLY A 61 -6.19 -15.22 -11.55
CA GLY A 61 -6.18 -15.06 -13.01
C GLY A 61 -6.83 -13.75 -13.47
N PRO A 62 -6.67 -13.36 -14.75
CA PRO A 62 -7.50 -12.32 -15.36
C PRO A 62 -8.99 -12.62 -15.14
N GLY A 63 -9.78 -11.61 -14.83
CA GLY A 63 -11.23 -11.76 -14.60
C GLY A 63 -11.62 -12.41 -13.26
N SER A 64 -10.68 -12.78 -12.38
CA SER A 64 -11.02 -13.40 -11.08
C SER A 64 -11.61 -12.43 -10.04
N GLY A 65 -11.77 -11.15 -10.39
CA GLY A 65 -12.42 -10.15 -9.53
C GLY A 65 -11.51 -9.44 -8.53
N LYS A 66 -10.17 -9.53 -8.66
CA LYS A 66 -9.21 -8.84 -7.77
C LYS A 66 -9.49 -7.34 -7.65
N THR A 67 -9.57 -6.62 -8.78
CA THR A 67 -9.87 -5.18 -8.79
C THR A 67 -11.26 -4.89 -8.21
N ALA A 68 -12.25 -5.76 -8.44
CA ALA A 68 -13.58 -5.63 -7.83
C ALA A 68 -13.51 -5.76 -6.30
N LEU A 69 -12.68 -6.68 -5.80
CA LEU A 69 -12.44 -6.88 -4.37
C LEU A 69 -11.72 -5.69 -3.75
N CYS A 70 -10.68 -5.18 -4.40
CA CYS A 70 -9.98 -3.95 -3.99
C CYS A 70 -10.96 -2.76 -3.95
N THR A 71 -11.85 -2.66 -4.93
CA THR A 71 -12.86 -1.61 -5.00
C THR A 71 -13.85 -1.72 -3.83
N GLU A 72 -14.37 -2.91 -3.57
CA GLU A 72 -15.29 -3.16 -2.44
C GLU A 72 -14.61 -2.91 -1.09
N LEU A 73 -13.30 -3.16 -0.97
CA LEU A 73 -12.54 -2.85 0.25
C LEU A 73 -12.50 -1.33 0.54
N LEU A 74 -12.37 -0.51 -0.50
CA LEU A 74 -12.26 0.94 -0.40
C LEU A 74 -13.63 1.64 -0.33
N TRP A 75 -14.59 1.17 -1.13
CA TRP A 75 -15.92 1.75 -1.28
C TRP A 75 -16.95 0.63 -1.25
N PRO A 76 -17.27 0.10 -0.05
CA PRO A 76 -18.16 -1.04 0.06
C PRO A 76 -19.55 -0.71 -0.47
N SER A 77 -20.04 -1.55 -1.37
CA SER A 77 -21.40 -1.51 -1.90
C SER A 77 -22.34 -2.48 -1.19
N SER A 78 -21.79 -3.51 -0.55
CA SER A 78 -22.55 -4.54 0.16
C SER A 78 -22.78 -4.19 1.64
N VAL A 79 -23.91 -4.62 2.19
CA VAL A 79 -24.23 -4.45 3.63
C VAL A 79 -23.13 -5.05 4.51
N HIS A 80 -22.62 -6.23 4.14
CA HIS A 80 -21.51 -6.87 4.85
C HIS A 80 -20.22 -6.06 4.79
N GLY A 81 -19.88 -5.49 3.62
CA GLY A 81 -18.71 -4.63 3.45
C GLY A 81 -18.79 -3.38 4.31
N VAL A 82 -19.96 -2.72 4.33
CA VAL A 82 -20.21 -1.54 5.17
C VAL A 82 -20.08 -1.90 6.66
N HIS A 83 -20.72 -2.98 7.09
CA HIS A 83 -20.69 -3.42 8.50
C HIS A 83 -19.29 -3.82 8.99
N ARG A 84 -18.40 -4.31 8.10
CA ARG A 84 -17.01 -4.60 8.46
C ARG A 84 -16.16 -3.37 8.70
N GLY A 85 -16.52 -2.21 8.15
CA GLY A 85 -15.81 -0.95 8.38
C GLY A 85 -14.39 -0.88 7.81
N LEU A 86 -13.93 -1.86 7.02
CA LEU A 86 -12.53 -1.91 6.55
C LEU A 86 -12.10 -0.65 5.78
N HIS A 87 -13.00 -0.05 5.01
CA HIS A 87 -12.75 1.21 4.30
C HIS A 87 -12.23 2.35 5.21
N GLN A 88 -12.58 2.35 6.51
CA GLN A 88 -12.14 3.34 7.49
C GLN A 88 -10.67 3.18 7.89
N HIS A 89 -10.07 2.02 7.61
CA HIS A 89 -8.65 1.75 7.83
C HIS A 89 -7.78 2.15 6.62
N CYS A 90 -8.38 2.58 5.51
CA CYS A 90 -7.65 2.92 4.30
C CYS A 90 -6.93 4.27 4.47
N LEU A 91 -5.60 4.23 4.41
CA LEU A 91 -4.76 5.43 4.44
C LEU A 91 -4.52 6.02 3.04
N GLY A 92 -4.56 5.17 2.02
CA GLY A 92 -4.43 5.57 0.62
C GLY A 92 -4.50 4.37 -0.31
N PHE A 93 -4.74 4.64 -1.59
CA PHE A 93 -4.84 3.62 -2.62
C PHE A 93 -4.23 4.05 -3.95
N HIS A 94 -3.90 3.08 -4.79
CA HIS A 94 -3.41 3.30 -6.15
C HIS A 94 -3.87 2.14 -7.05
N PHE A 95 -4.36 2.45 -8.24
CA PHE A 95 -4.76 1.47 -9.24
C PHE A 95 -3.81 1.56 -10.43
N CYS A 96 -2.99 0.53 -10.64
CA CYS A 96 -2.15 0.42 -11.83
C CYS A 96 -3.02 -0.03 -13.01
N ARG A 97 -3.11 0.80 -14.05
CA ARG A 97 -3.95 0.55 -15.23
C ARG A 97 -3.07 0.46 -16.47
N ALA A 98 -3.19 -0.65 -17.21
CA ALA A 98 -2.38 -0.89 -18.40
C ALA A 98 -2.56 0.19 -19.48
N GLU A 99 -3.74 0.81 -19.54
CA GLU A 99 -4.08 1.82 -20.53
C GLU A 99 -3.65 3.25 -20.13
N ASP A 100 -3.09 3.42 -18.94
CA ASP A 100 -2.74 4.73 -18.39
C ASP A 100 -1.33 4.72 -17.80
N SER A 101 -0.36 5.21 -18.59
CA SER A 101 1.06 5.26 -18.22
C SER A 101 1.33 6.06 -16.94
N ASP A 102 0.49 7.05 -16.61
CA ASP A 102 0.66 7.87 -15.41
C ASP A 102 0.39 7.05 -14.15
N THR A 103 -0.44 6.01 -14.25
CA THR A 103 -0.69 5.07 -13.14
C THR A 103 0.39 4.00 -13.00
N LEU A 104 1.18 3.76 -14.03
CA LEU A 104 2.25 2.77 -14.01
C LEU A 104 3.57 3.37 -13.50
N CYS A 105 3.70 4.70 -13.52
CA CYS A 105 4.91 5.37 -13.07
C CYS A 105 4.96 5.51 -11.54
N VAL A 106 6.16 5.36 -10.98
CA VAL A 106 6.39 5.54 -9.52
C VAL A 106 6.06 6.97 -9.08
N SER A 107 6.28 7.96 -9.94
CA SER A 107 5.97 9.36 -9.62
C SER A 107 4.48 9.57 -9.35
N GLY A 108 3.61 8.96 -10.16
CA GLY A 108 2.17 8.97 -9.97
C GLY A 108 1.76 8.33 -8.64
N LEU A 109 2.33 7.17 -8.31
CA LEU A 109 2.12 6.49 -7.03
C LEU A 109 2.52 7.39 -5.84
N VAL A 110 3.74 7.92 -5.83
CA VAL A 110 4.26 8.73 -4.72
C VAL A 110 3.39 9.96 -4.49
N ARG A 111 3.11 10.73 -5.56
CA ARG A 111 2.30 11.95 -5.46
C ARG A 111 0.86 11.64 -5.06
N GLY A 112 0.31 10.55 -5.59
CA GLY A 112 -1.02 10.04 -5.25
C GLY A 112 -1.13 9.68 -3.77
N LEU A 113 -0.18 8.91 -3.23
CA LEU A 113 -0.15 8.52 -1.82
C LEU A 113 0.02 9.74 -0.91
N VAL A 114 1.03 10.58 -1.15
CA VAL A 114 1.28 11.80 -0.35
C VAL A 114 0.01 12.67 -0.27
N SER A 115 -0.64 12.88 -1.41
CA SER A 115 -1.88 13.65 -1.49
C SER A 115 -3.02 13.02 -0.69
N GLN A 116 -3.16 11.70 -0.72
CA GLN A 116 -4.22 10.98 0.00
C GLN A 116 -3.96 10.91 1.49
N ILE A 117 -2.76 10.52 1.91
CA ILE A 117 -2.37 10.42 3.32
C ILE A 117 -2.56 11.78 4.00
N ARG A 118 -2.07 12.86 3.39
CA ARG A 118 -2.23 14.24 3.90
C ARG A 118 -3.70 14.61 4.13
N ARG A 119 -4.61 14.15 3.26
CA ARG A 119 -6.04 14.47 3.33
C ARG A 119 -6.85 13.48 4.17
N SER A 120 -6.26 12.35 4.56
CA SER A 120 -6.98 11.27 5.24
C SER A 120 -7.44 11.65 6.65
N GLY A 121 -6.70 12.53 7.34
CA GLY A 121 -6.91 12.82 8.76
C GLY A 121 -6.58 11.66 9.71
N LEU A 122 -6.22 10.48 9.20
CA LEU A 122 -5.95 9.28 10.00
C LEU A 122 -4.56 9.33 10.68
N VAL A 123 -3.65 10.10 10.11
CA VAL A 123 -2.29 10.33 10.63
C VAL A 123 -2.00 11.84 10.58
N PRO A 124 -2.53 12.64 11.52
CA PRO A 124 -2.49 14.11 11.43
C PRO A 124 -1.07 14.67 11.42
N GLU A 125 -0.13 14.03 12.13
CA GLU A 125 1.28 14.43 12.17
C GLU A 125 1.98 14.34 10.81
N TYR A 126 1.48 13.50 9.89
CA TYR A 126 2.07 13.34 8.57
C TYR A 126 1.96 14.62 7.74
N GLU A 127 0.88 15.39 7.91
CA GLU A 127 0.69 16.63 7.16
C GLU A 127 1.80 17.64 7.47
N GLU A 128 2.14 17.82 8.75
CA GLU A 128 3.21 18.73 9.15
C GLU A 128 4.58 18.25 8.65
N LYS A 129 4.88 16.95 8.77
CA LYS A 129 6.14 16.38 8.26
C LYS A 129 6.30 16.56 6.76
N VAL A 130 5.22 16.38 5.99
CA VAL A 130 5.28 16.60 4.54
C VAL A 130 5.48 18.06 4.18
N ARG A 131 5.04 19.02 5.01
CA ARG A 131 5.26 20.46 4.78
C ARG A 131 6.70 20.90 5.00
N GLU A 132 7.55 20.07 5.61
CA GLU A 132 8.98 20.38 5.79
C GLU A 132 9.64 20.71 4.43
N PRO A 133 10.49 21.77 4.35
CA PRO A 133 11.10 22.21 3.10
C PRO A 133 11.89 21.11 2.38
N ALA A 134 12.56 20.23 3.14
CA ALA A 134 13.32 19.12 2.59
C ALA A 134 12.41 18.10 1.87
N VAL A 135 11.23 17.81 2.43
CA VAL A 135 10.25 16.90 1.82
C VAL A 135 9.58 17.56 0.61
N GLN A 136 9.22 18.85 0.72
CA GLN A 136 8.66 19.61 -0.41
C GLN A 136 9.62 19.73 -1.59
N SER A 137 10.92 19.86 -1.34
CA SER A 137 11.95 19.84 -2.39
C SER A 137 12.03 18.49 -3.09
N ALA A 138 11.94 17.38 -2.34
CA ALA A 138 11.96 16.03 -2.90
C ALA A 138 10.68 15.72 -3.71
N LEU A 139 9.55 16.35 -3.37
CA LEU A 139 8.27 16.19 -4.08
C LEU A 139 8.17 16.94 -5.42
N GLN A 140 9.21 17.68 -5.81
CA GLN A 140 9.25 18.35 -7.11
C GLN A 140 9.30 17.30 -8.24
N PRO A 141 8.51 17.45 -9.32
CA PRO A 141 8.42 16.44 -10.38
C PRO A 141 9.77 15.92 -10.88
N GLY A 142 10.72 16.82 -11.13
CA GLY A 142 12.06 16.46 -11.62
C GLY A 142 12.89 15.66 -10.60
N GLU A 143 12.72 15.89 -9.30
CA GLU A 143 13.41 15.11 -8.27
C GLU A 143 12.82 13.70 -8.13
N ILE A 144 11.50 13.56 -8.27
CA ILE A 144 10.83 12.25 -8.25
C ILE A 144 11.28 11.39 -9.43
N GLU A 145 11.38 11.97 -10.63
CA GLU A 145 11.86 11.28 -11.83
C GLU A 145 13.34 10.91 -11.73
N ARG A 146 14.16 11.80 -11.15
CA ARG A 146 15.58 11.59 -10.98
C ARG A 146 15.90 10.49 -9.96
N ASN A 147 15.19 10.46 -8.83
CA ASN A 147 15.42 9.48 -7.78
C ASN A 147 14.09 9.03 -7.12
N PRO A 148 13.35 8.12 -7.79
CA PRO A 148 12.03 7.70 -7.32
C PRO A 148 12.08 6.93 -6.00
N ALA A 149 13.11 6.11 -5.81
CA ALA A 149 13.30 5.32 -4.58
C ALA A 149 13.59 6.22 -3.37
N GLU A 150 14.50 7.18 -3.51
CA GLU A 150 14.80 8.13 -2.43
C GLU A 150 13.61 9.03 -2.13
N THR A 151 12.90 9.48 -3.17
CA THR A 151 11.68 10.27 -3.01
C THR A 151 10.61 9.49 -2.26
N PHE A 152 10.36 8.23 -2.62
CA PHE A 152 9.38 7.38 -1.92
C PHE A 152 9.73 7.24 -0.43
N LYS A 153 11.01 7.00 -0.11
CA LYS A 153 11.47 6.98 1.28
C LYS A 153 11.22 8.31 1.99
N ARG A 154 11.72 9.43 1.45
CA ARG A 154 11.67 10.75 2.10
C ARG A 154 10.28 11.34 2.22
N CYS A 155 9.40 11.02 1.27
CA CYS A 155 8.09 11.66 1.19
C CYS A 155 6.96 10.78 1.73
N VAL A 156 7.13 9.45 1.73
CA VAL A 156 6.10 8.51 2.20
C VAL A 156 6.59 7.77 3.44
N LEU A 157 7.63 6.94 3.32
CA LEU A 157 7.98 5.99 4.37
C LEU A 157 8.54 6.64 5.63
N LEU A 158 9.56 7.50 5.51
CA LEU A 158 10.21 8.14 6.65
C LEU A 158 9.26 9.11 7.39
N PRO A 159 8.45 9.94 6.71
CA PRO A 159 7.46 10.74 7.41
C PRO A 159 6.45 9.88 8.18
N LEU A 160 5.94 8.79 7.58
CA LEU A 160 5.01 7.88 8.26
C LEU A 160 5.66 7.15 9.45
N LEU A 161 6.91 6.69 9.31
CA LEU A 161 7.66 6.05 10.39
C LEU A 161 7.88 7.00 11.57
N GLY A 162 8.10 8.28 11.29
CA GLY A 162 8.30 9.29 12.31
C GLY A 162 7.01 9.79 12.98
N CYS A 163 5.82 9.35 12.53
CA CYS A 163 4.55 9.71 13.14
C CYS A 163 4.21 8.76 14.30
N LYS A 164 3.47 9.26 15.29
CA LYS A 164 2.86 8.40 16.31
C LYS A 164 1.96 7.35 15.66
N ALA A 165 2.06 6.11 16.16
CA ALA A 165 1.19 5.02 15.71
C ALA A 165 -0.29 5.35 15.99
N PRO A 166 -1.20 5.15 15.02
CA PRO A 166 -2.64 5.29 15.22
C PRO A 166 -3.18 4.24 16.21
N SER A 167 -4.37 4.46 16.75
CA SER A 167 -5.04 3.54 17.69
C SER A 167 -5.41 2.19 17.07
N GLN A 168 -5.44 2.11 15.75
CA GLN A 168 -5.74 0.92 14.98
C GLN A 168 -4.81 0.85 13.78
N ALA A 169 -4.46 -0.36 13.35
CA ALA A 169 -3.69 -0.57 12.15
C ALA A 169 -4.43 -0.02 10.92
N LEU A 170 -3.68 0.54 9.99
CA LEU A 170 -4.17 1.09 8.74
C LEU A 170 -3.63 0.28 7.56
N PHE A 171 -4.15 0.51 6.35
CA PHE A 171 -3.58 -0.08 5.15
C PHE A 171 -3.43 0.90 3.99
N VAL A 172 -2.47 0.61 3.12
CA VAL A 172 -2.38 1.17 1.76
C VAL A 172 -2.70 0.08 0.76
N LEU A 173 -3.51 0.39 -0.24
CA LEU A 173 -3.88 -0.55 -1.30
C LEU A 173 -3.20 -0.21 -2.62
N VAL A 174 -2.59 -1.20 -3.28
CA VAL A 174 -2.04 -1.05 -4.64
C VAL A 174 -2.58 -2.17 -5.53
N ASP A 175 -3.54 -1.85 -6.38
CA ASP A 175 -4.13 -2.82 -7.30
C ASP A 175 -3.26 -3.01 -8.54
N SER A 176 -3.12 -4.27 -8.98
CA SER A 176 -2.49 -4.68 -10.23
C SER A 176 -1.02 -4.24 -10.36
N VAL A 177 -0.23 -4.47 -9.30
CA VAL A 177 1.19 -4.09 -9.23
C VAL A 177 2.06 -4.72 -10.32
N ASP A 178 1.56 -5.76 -11.00
CA ASP A 178 2.23 -6.47 -12.06
C ASP A 178 2.04 -5.86 -13.46
N GLU A 179 1.16 -4.87 -13.65
CA GLU A 179 0.92 -4.24 -14.97
C GLU A 179 2.18 -3.53 -15.51
N GLY A 180 2.92 -2.84 -14.64
CA GLY A 180 4.17 -2.17 -15.02
C GLY A 180 5.32 -3.12 -15.38
N CYS A 181 5.18 -4.43 -15.12
CA CYS A 181 6.19 -5.43 -15.46
C CYS A 181 5.95 -6.09 -16.84
N LEU A 182 4.79 -5.84 -17.47
CA LEU A 182 4.41 -6.48 -18.74
C LEU A 182 4.97 -5.75 -19.96
N THR A 183 5.29 -4.47 -19.83
CA THR A 183 6.00 -3.69 -20.85
C THR A 183 7.45 -4.17 -20.87
N GLY A 184 7.77 -5.10 -21.77
CA GLY A 184 9.05 -5.82 -21.87
C GLY A 184 10.29 -4.96 -22.21
N ASP A 185 10.28 -3.68 -21.90
CA ASP A 185 11.42 -2.78 -22.09
C ASP A 185 12.38 -2.91 -20.90
N ARG A 186 13.21 -3.96 -20.96
CA ARG A 186 14.26 -4.28 -19.98
C ARG A 186 15.39 -3.23 -19.91
N ASP A 187 15.28 -2.13 -20.65
CA ASP A 187 16.35 -1.12 -20.82
C ASP A 187 16.16 0.17 -20.01
N GLN A 188 15.05 0.34 -19.29
CA GLN A 188 14.85 1.51 -18.43
C GLN A 188 15.20 1.17 -16.97
N ARG A 189 16.28 1.78 -16.46
CA ARG A 189 16.82 1.67 -15.09
C ARG A 189 15.88 2.16 -13.97
N SER A 190 14.59 2.36 -14.26
CA SER A 190 13.59 2.79 -13.29
C SER A 190 12.89 1.58 -12.68
N ALA A 191 13.10 1.34 -11.38
CA ALA A 191 12.39 0.29 -10.64
C ALA A 191 10.87 0.43 -10.83
N ASN A 192 10.20 -0.68 -11.15
CA ASN A 192 8.73 -0.69 -11.25
C ASN A 192 8.10 -0.60 -9.84
N ILE A 193 6.79 -0.28 -9.78
CA ILE A 193 6.07 -0.09 -8.51
C ILE A 193 6.23 -1.32 -7.58
N ALA A 194 6.15 -2.54 -8.12
CA ALA A 194 6.27 -3.74 -7.32
C ALA A 194 7.68 -3.91 -6.71
N GLU A 195 8.73 -3.70 -7.50
CA GLU A 195 10.12 -3.70 -7.05
C GLU A 195 10.37 -2.63 -6.00
N LEU A 196 9.85 -1.42 -6.20
CA LEU A 196 9.96 -0.32 -5.24
C LEU A 196 9.35 -0.70 -3.89
N LEU A 197 8.12 -1.23 -3.88
CA LEU A 197 7.42 -1.61 -2.66
C LEU A 197 8.16 -2.76 -1.95
N ALA A 198 8.58 -3.78 -2.70
CA ALA A 198 9.31 -4.92 -2.15
C ALA A 198 10.71 -4.53 -1.63
N ALA A 199 11.44 -3.65 -2.31
CA ALA A 199 12.78 -3.22 -1.90
C ALA A 199 12.78 -2.38 -0.61
N HIS A 200 11.65 -1.74 -0.28
CA HIS A 200 11.53 -0.83 0.86
C HIS A 200 10.56 -1.33 1.95
N HIS A 201 10.18 -2.61 1.91
CA HIS A 201 9.20 -3.18 2.85
C HIS A 201 9.59 -3.02 4.33
N GLU A 202 10.89 -3.04 4.65
CA GLU A 202 11.41 -2.86 6.01
C GLU A 202 11.16 -1.46 6.58
N LEU A 203 10.93 -0.47 5.72
CA LEU A 203 10.65 0.92 6.12
C LEU A 203 9.15 1.21 6.24
N PHE A 204 8.28 0.22 6.04
CA PHE A 204 6.86 0.41 6.33
C PHE A 204 6.63 0.42 7.84
N PRO A 205 5.84 1.37 8.37
CA PRO A 205 5.55 1.41 9.79
C PRO A 205 4.94 0.10 10.31
N PRO A 206 5.27 -0.32 11.54
CA PRO A 206 4.77 -1.57 12.13
C PRO A 206 3.25 -1.57 12.35
N TRP A 207 2.56 -0.45 12.19
CA TRP A 207 1.09 -0.34 12.18
C TRP A 207 0.44 -0.33 10.78
N LEU A 208 1.22 -0.20 9.70
CA LEU A 208 0.71 -0.08 8.33
C LEU A 208 0.76 -1.42 7.57
N LEU A 209 -0.36 -1.87 7.02
CA LEU A 209 -0.46 -3.09 6.19
C LEU A 209 -0.44 -2.70 4.70
N LEU A 210 0.38 -3.35 3.89
CA LEU A 210 0.31 -3.19 2.43
C LEU A 210 -0.62 -4.23 1.81
N VAL A 211 -1.68 -3.82 1.11
CA VAL A 211 -2.56 -4.73 0.37
C VAL A 211 -2.29 -4.55 -1.13
N CYS A 212 -1.67 -5.55 -1.76
CA CYS A 212 -1.38 -5.53 -3.18
C CYS A 212 -2.26 -6.54 -3.93
N SER A 213 -2.50 -6.30 -5.23
CA SER A 213 -3.09 -7.32 -6.11
C SER A 213 -2.19 -7.58 -7.33
N ALA A 214 -2.13 -8.83 -7.79
CA ALA A 214 -1.35 -9.21 -8.97
C ALA A 214 -1.92 -10.42 -9.72
N ARG A 215 -1.56 -10.60 -11.00
CA ARG A 215 -1.89 -11.83 -11.73
C ARG A 215 -1.07 -13.01 -11.24
N ARG A 216 -1.73 -14.15 -11.01
CA ARG A 216 -1.07 -15.39 -10.53
C ARG A 216 0.05 -15.89 -11.44
N GLN A 217 -0.03 -15.58 -12.73
CA GLN A 217 0.96 -16.01 -13.73
C GLN A 217 2.29 -15.28 -13.59
N ASN A 218 2.32 -14.11 -12.93
CA ASN A 218 3.54 -13.33 -12.75
C ASN A 218 4.37 -13.87 -11.56
N LYS A 219 5.14 -14.93 -11.82
CA LYS A 219 6.01 -15.58 -10.82
C LYS A 219 7.08 -14.65 -10.26
N HIS A 220 7.47 -13.59 -10.98
CA HIS A 220 8.44 -12.63 -10.49
C HIS A 220 7.85 -11.84 -9.31
N ILE A 221 6.63 -11.32 -9.46
CA ILE A 221 5.93 -10.61 -8.37
C ILE A 221 5.68 -11.51 -7.17
N THR A 222 5.23 -12.75 -7.36
CA THR A 222 5.05 -13.67 -6.22
C THR A 222 6.35 -13.91 -5.43
N LYS A 223 7.51 -13.85 -6.09
CA LYS A 223 8.83 -13.98 -5.44
C LYS A 223 9.28 -12.71 -4.71
N LEU A 224 8.90 -11.53 -5.18
CA LEU A 224 9.23 -10.26 -4.51
C LEU A 224 8.48 -10.12 -3.17
N PHE A 225 7.30 -10.72 -3.07
CA PHE A 225 6.41 -10.61 -1.91
C PHE A 225 6.41 -11.89 -1.05
N THR A 226 7.53 -12.58 -0.89
CA THR A 226 7.59 -13.88 -0.18
C THR A 226 7.21 -13.84 1.29
N VAL A 227 7.31 -12.68 1.94
CA VAL A 227 6.97 -12.49 3.37
C VAL A 227 5.55 -11.92 3.56
N VAL A 228 4.76 -11.81 2.48
CA VAL A 228 3.35 -11.38 2.56
C VAL A 228 2.36 -12.54 2.67
N VAL A 229 1.19 -12.30 3.27
CA VAL A 229 0.08 -13.26 3.22
C VAL A 229 -0.46 -13.32 1.80
N CYS A 230 -0.24 -14.44 1.12
CA CYS A 230 -0.76 -14.66 -0.22
C CYS A 230 -2.20 -15.18 -0.16
N VAL A 231 -3.13 -14.49 -0.83
CA VAL A 231 -4.55 -14.84 -0.89
C VAL A 231 -4.95 -15.07 -2.34
N CYS A 232 -5.30 -16.32 -2.67
CA CYS A 232 -5.77 -16.69 -3.99
C CYS A 232 -7.26 -16.34 -4.17
N VAL A 233 -7.59 -15.57 -5.22
CA VAL A 233 -8.95 -15.10 -5.55
C VAL A 233 -9.44 -15.66 -6.89
#